data_AF-B4MTC4-F1
#
_entry.id   AF-B4MTC4-F1
#
_cell.length_a   1.000
_cell.length_b   1.000
_cell.length_c   1.000
_cell.angle_alpha   90.00
_cell.angle_beta   90.00
_cell.angle_gamma   90.00
#
_symmetry.space_group_name_H-M   'P 1'
#
loop_
_entity.id
_entity.type
_entity.pdbx_description
1 polymer ?
#
loop_
_entity_poly.entity_id
_entity_poly.type
_entity_poly.pdbx_seq_one_letter_code
_entity_poly.pdbx_strand_id
1 'polypeptide(L)'
;MFFWWSKVLVASLLIALAHGVSTATIESDTQTVKIEPKIVGGHDITIGQAAYTVSVRLTANDKRSFGSGHLCGGVVISQRLVATAAHCCVNSATGKYRTAGEYVLVMGSTYLRSSDSNTQSYYLQELIVHAEYNHSSLTNDIALMFINGYIPWNSNTVKALPLNTVALSSGTSCVVTGWGLLTEGGTASSNTLQLATVPIVSYTQCQIGYTTVPRSQVCAGYMTGGIDACQGDSGGPLACNDQLVGIVSYGYGCANIGFPGVYTNVSYYHSWIVEQNSTLNYTLCAPVIFKVALMPVKVIRVVLLSALINYQALYPGVWAVPMPVILVFIQMFHTISIGYVRRMHHLIIQFIWICEIRMSSV
;
A
#
# COMPACT_ATOMS: atom_id res chain seq x y z
N MET A 1 91.76 -40.12 -42.52
CA MET A 1 90.41 -40.29 -43.08
C MET A 1 89.44 -39.60 -42.15
N PHE A 2 88.68 -38.64 -42.69
CA PHE A 2 87.70 -37.80 -42.01
C PHE A 2 86.75 -38.59 -41.10
N PHE A 3 86.45 -38.09 -39.89
CA PHE A 3 85.09 -38.07 -39.35
C PHE A 3 84.93 -36.95 -38.31
N TRP A 4 83.70 -36.46 -38.24
CA TRP A 4 83.29 -35.08 -38.00
C TRP A 4 82.84 -34.84 -36.55
N TRP A 5 82.81 -33.57 -36.16
CA TRP A 5 82.48 -33.03 -34.84
C TRP A 5 81.00 -33.21 -34.43
N SER A 6 80.71 -33.26 -33.12
CA SER A 6 80.00 -32.16 -32.38
C SER A 6 79.25 -32.58 -31.11
N LYS A 7 79.60 -31.89 -30.01
CA LYS A 7 78.77 -31.31 -28.92
C LYS A 7 78.10 -32.22 -27.88
N VAL A 8 78.61 -32.15 -26.64
CA VAL A 8 77.85 -32.36 -25.40
C VAL A 8 78.32 -31.40 -24.29
N LEU A 9 77.32 -30.65 -23.77
CA LEU A 9 77.10 -30.02 -22.44
C LEU A 9 78.09 -29.01 -21.85
N VAL A 10 77.60 -27.77 -21.74
CA VAL A 10 78.13 -26.64 -20.98
C VAL A 10 77.63 -26.70 -19.53
N ALA A 11 78.52 -26.27 -18.65
CA ALA A 11 78.47 -26.31 -17.21
C ALA A 11 77.76 -25.12 -16.53
N SER A 12 77.53 -25.32 -15.24
CA SER A 12 77.66 -24.35 -14.14
C SER A 12 76.44 -23.53 -13.70
N LEU A 13 75.94 -24.00 -12.56
CA LEU A 13 75.18 -23.35 -11.49
C LEU A 13 75.83 -22.01 -11.06
N LEU A 14 75.06 -20.92 -11.02
CA LEU A 14 75.35 -19.75 -10.17
C LEU A 14 74.04 -19.23 -9.56
N ILE A 15 74.00 -19.28 -8.23
CA ILE A 15 72.95 -18.78 -7.35
C ILE A 15 73.20 -17.28 -7.16
N ALA A 16 72.20 -16.44 -7.44
CA ALA A 16 72.18 -15.04 -7.03
C ALA A 16 70.87 -14.75 -6.29
N LEU A 17 70.99 -14.49 -4.99
CA LEU A 17 69.94 -14.02 -4.09
C LEU A 17 69.59 -12.56 -4.44
N ALA A 18 68.43 -12.33 -5.05
CA ALA A 18 67.82 -11.02 -5.14
C ALA A 18 66.69 -10.91 -4.11
N HIS A 19 66.91 -10.09 -3.09
CA HIS A 19 65.89 -9.71 -2.12
C HIS A 19 64.86 -8.82 -2.82
N GLY A 20 63.69 -9.39 -3.13
CA GLY A 20 62.54 -8.64 -3.62
C GLY A 20 61.89 -7.87 -2.47
N VAL A 21 62.12 -6.57 -2.43
CA VAL A 21 61.35 -5.62 -1.61
C VAL A 21 59.89 -5.69 -2.07
N SER A 22 59.00 -6.25 -1.24
CA SER A 22 57.55 -6.15 -1.47
C SER A 22 57.12 -4.71 -1.19
N THR A 23 56.96 -3.92 -2.25
CA THR A 23 56.14 -2.72 -2.21
C THR A 23 54.69 -3.16 -2.00
N ALA A 24 54.19 -3.05 -0.77
CA ALA A 24 52.78 -3.18 -0.48
C ALA A 24 52.04 -2.05 -1.19
N THR A 25 51.40 -2.37 -2.31
CA THR A 25 50.38 -1.54 -2.92
C THR A 25 49.23 -1.47 -1.93
N ILE A 26 49.03 -0.31 -1.31
CA ILE A 26 47.79 0.01 -0.62
C ILE A 26 46.73 0.13 -1.72
N GLU A 27 46.03 -0.98 -1.99
CA GLU A 27 44.74 -0.91 -2.67
C GLU A 27 43.79 -0.16 -1.74
N SER A 28 43.56 1.10 -2.08
CA SER A 28 42.42 1.85 -1.58
C SER A 28 41.17 1.10 -2.04
N ASP A 29 40.63 0.24 -1.17
CA ASP A 29 39.28 -0.31 -1.28
C ASP A 29 38.28 0.84 -1.05
N THR A 30 38.21 1.74 -2.03
CA THR A 30 37.02 2.52 -2.27
C THR A 30 35.99 1.55 -2.81
N GLN A 31 35.31 0.84 -1.89
CA GLN A 31 33.97 0.36 -2.16
C GLN A 31 33.12 1.59 -2.44
N THR A 32 33.05 1.96 -3.72
CA THR A 32 31.96 2.74 -4.25
C THR A 32 30.72 1.87 -4.07
N VAL A 33 30.07 2.01 -2.92
CA VAL A 33 28.71 1.53 -2.73
C VAL A 33 27.91 2.17 -3.86
N LYS A 34 27.61 1.37 -4.87
CA LYS A 34 26.79 1.76 -6.00
C LYS A 34 25.38 1.92 -5.43
N ILE A 35 25.06 3.13 -4.98
CA ILE A 35 23.72 3.47 -4.49
C ILE A 35 22.82 3.47 -5.72
N GLU A 36 22.24 2.31 -6.02
CA GLU A 36 21.18 2.19 -7.01
C GLU A 36 20.02 3.07 -6.52
N PRO A 37 19.62 4.13 -7.25
CA PRO A 37 18.58 5.02 -6.77
C PRO A 37 17.28 4.22 -6.65
N LYS A 38 16.55 4.54 -5.58
CA LYS A 38 15.19 4.07 -5.27
C LYS A 38 14.19 5.17 -5.62
N ILE A 39 13.03 5.38 -4.97
CA ILE A 39 12.29 6.67 -5.10
C ILE A 39 13.35 7.75 -5.28
N VAL A 40 13.35 8.53 -6.36
CA VAL A 40 14.62 9.10 -6.87
C VAL A 40 15.43 9.70 -5.70
N GLY A 41 16.64 9.17 -5.44
CA GLY A 41 17.49 9.56 -4.30
C GLY A 41 17.06 9.13 -2.87
N GLY A 42 16.17 8.15 -2.75
CA GLY A 42 15.68 7.54 -1.51
C GLY A 42 16.39 6.22 -1.15
N HIS A 43 15.91 5.55 -0.10
CA HIS A 43 16.50 4.32 0.43
C HIS A 43 15.45 3.31 0.93
N ASP A 44 15.86 2.04 1.06
CA ASP A 44 14.99 0.97 1.54
C ASP A 44 14.59 1.21 2.99
N ILE A 45 13.32 0.95 3.28
CA ILE A 45 12.79 0.90 4.64
C ILE A 45 11.96 -0.36 4.85
N THR A 46 11.67 -0.66 6.12
CA THR A 46 10.64 -1.67 6.47
C THR A 46 9.29 -0.99 6.65
N ILE A 47 8.20 -1.75 6.49
CA ILE A 47 6.84 -1.23 6.71
C ILE A 47 6.62 -0.67 8.12
N GLY A 48 7.39 -1.12 9.11
CA GLY A 48 7.32 -0.59 10.48
C GLY A 48 7.66 0.91 10.58
N GLN A 49 8.46 1.44 9.65
CA GLN A 49 8.83 2.86 9.59
C GLN A 49 7.75 3.73 8.94
N ALA A 50 6.88 3.12 8.12
CA ALA A 50 5.82 3.81 7.39
C ALA A 50 4.56 2.94 7.37
N ALA A 51 4.07 2.58 8.56
CA ALA A 51 2.95 1.64 8.73
C ALA A 51 1.61 2.15 8.15
N TYR A 52 1.57 3.39 7.69
CA TYR A 52 0.42 4.00 7.03
C TYR A 52 0.39 3.77 5.52
N THR A 53 1.46 3.26 4.92
CA THR A 53 1.60 3.17 3.46
C THR A 53 0.81 2.00 2.89
N VAL A 54 0.04 2.27 1.84
CA VAL A 54 -0.84 1.31 1.17
C VAL A 54 -0.42 1.17 -0.29
N SER A 55 -0.44 -0.07 -0.79
CA SER A 55 -0.37 -0.39 -2.21
C SER A 55 -1.80 -0.53 -2.75
N VAL A 56 -2.23 0.42 -3.57
CA VAL A 56 -3.52 0.38 -4.27
C VAL A 56 -3.34 -0.43 -5.54
N ARG A 57 -4.09 -1.53 -5.67
CA ARG A 57 -3.88 -2.51 -6.75
C ARG A 57 -5.16 -2.80 -7.52
N LEU A 58 -5.01 -3.09 -8.81
CA LEU A 58 -6.06 -3.68 -9.62
C LEU A 58 -6.21 -5.16 -9.29
N THR A 59 -7.39 -5.55 -8.81
CA THR A 59 -7.73 -6.92 -8.38
C THR A 59 -7.45 -7.96 -9.46
N ALA A 60 -7.79 -7.66 -10.71
CA ALA A 60 -7.62 -8.59 -11.83
C ALA A 60 -6.16 -8.99 -12.06
N ASN A 61 -5.22 -8.05 -11.87
CA ASN A 61 -3.80 -8.29 -12.05
C ASN A 61 -3.20 -8.94 -10.80
N ASP A 62 -3.54 -8.43 -9.61
CA ASP A 62 -3.02 -8.96 -8.34
C ASP A 62 -3.40 -10.44 -8.12
N LYS A 63 -4.58 -10.87 -8.59
CA LYS A 63 -4.99 -12.28 -8.60
C LYS A 63 -4.18 -13.18 -9.52
N ARG A 64 -3.57 -12.64 -10.59
CA ARG A 64 -2.70 -13.41 -11.51
C ARG A 64 -1.30 -13.59 -10.94
N SER A 65 -0.78 -12.54 -10.31
CA SER A 65 0.52 -12.54 -9.66
C SER A 65 0.51 -11.48 -8.58
N PHE A 66 0.74 -11.89 -7.33
CA PHE A 66 0.71 -10.99 -6.18
C PHE A 66 1.69 -9.82 -6.38
N GLY A 67 1.20 -8.60 -6.21
CA GLY A 67 1.98 -7.37 -6.43
C GLY A 67 1.94 -6.84 -7.86
N SER A 68 1.60 -7.66 -8.86
CA SER A 68 1.55 -7.22 -10.27
C SER A 68 0.38 -6.27 -10.56
N GLY A 69 -0.58 -6.16 -9.64
CA GLY A 69 -1.68 -5.21 -9.74
C GLY A 69 -1.38 -3.81 -9.22
N HIS A 70 -0.19 -3.57 -8.66
CA HIS A 70 0.16 -2.26 -8.13
C HIS A 70 -0.01 -1.16 -9.18
N LEU A 71 -0.85 -0.18 -8.84
CA LEU A 71 -1.19 0.95 -9.70
C LEU A 71 -0.73 2.26 -9.08
N CYS A 72 -1.01 2.42 -7.78
CA CYS A 72 -0.77 3.64 -7.03
C CYS A 72 -0.43 3.31 -5.57
N GLY A 73 0.06 4.32 -4.86
CA GLY A 73 0.07 4.39 -3.41
C GLY A 73 -1.27 4.81 -2.81
N GLY A 74 -1.36 4.67 -1.50
CA GLY A 74 -2.43 5.17 -0.66
C GLY A 74 -1.92 5.35 0.76
N VAL A 75 -2.75 5.93 1.61
CA VAL A 75 -2.43 6.17 3.02
C VAL A 75 -3.60 5.83 3.93
N VAL A 76 -3.34 5.02 4.95
CA VAL A 76 -4.33 4.73 6.00
C VAL A 76 -4.55 5.99 6.82
N ILE A 77 -5.79 6.47 6.90
CA ILE A 77 -6.16 7.65 7.70
C ILE A 77 -7.17 7.31 8.82
N SER A 78 -7.80 6.14 8.76
CA SER A 78 -8.62 5.57 9.82
C SER A 78 -8.71 4.05 9.66
N GLN A 79 -9.30 3.34 10.63
CA GLN A 79 -9.41 1.87 10.61
C GLN A 79 -10.11 1.30 9.38
N ARG A 80 -10.93 2.08 8.70
CA ARG A 80 -11.70 1.64 7.53
C ARG A 80 -11.49 2.51 6.30
N LEU A 81 -10.57 3.47 6.37
CA LEU A 81 -10.45 4.51 5.36
C LEU A 81 -9.00 4.73 4.95
N VAL A 82 -8.82 4.66 3.63
CA VAL A 82 -7.57 4.96 2.94
C VAL A 82 -7.79 6.16 2.03
N ALA A 83 -6.90 7.14 2.07
CA ALA A 83 -6.87 8.23 1.10
C ALA A 83 -5.89 7.90 -0.04
N THR A 84 -6.20 8.38 -1.24
CA THR A 84 -5.34 8.28 -2.43
C THR A 84 -5.66 9.43 -3.39
N ALA A 85 -5.00 9.47 -4.55
CA ALA A 85 -5.26 10.45 -5.59
C ALA A 85 -6.48 10.05 -6.45
N ALA A 86 -7.25 11.03 -6.92
CA ALA A 86 -8.40 10.79 -7.79
C ALA A 86 -7.98 10.24 -9.16
N HIS A 87 -6.82 10.64 -9.68
CA HIS A 87 -6.32 10.14 -10.96
C HIS A 87 -6.03 8.62 -10.92
N CYS A 88 -5.71 8.05 -9.75
CA CYS A 88 -5.59 6.61 -9.56
C CYS A 88 -6.94 5.87 -9.73
N CYS A 89 -8.04 6.61 -9.67
CA CYS A 89 -9.41 6.12 -9.82
C CYS A 89 -9.93 6.19 -11.26
N VAL A 90 -9.11 6.68 -12.20
CA VAL A 90 -9.45 6.80 -13.62
C VAL A 90 -8.68 5.76 -14.43
N ASN A 91 -9.36 5.11 -15.37
CA ASN A 91 -8.71 4.27 -16.35
C ASN A 91 -8.16 5.14 -17.48
N SER A 92 -6.84 5.36 -17.50
CA SER A 92 -6.16 6.23 -18.47
C SER A 92 -6.38 5.85 -19.94
N ALA A 93 -6.69 4.57 -20.25
CA ALA A 93 -6.97 4.13 -21.61
C ALA A 93 -8.39 4.50 -22.08
N THR A 94 -9.34 4.68 -21.16
CA THR A 94 -10.76 4.92 -21.48
C THR A 94 -11.27 6.27 -21.01
N GLY A 95 -10.53 6.95 -20.12
CA GLY A 95 -10.96 8.17 -19.43
C GLY A 95 -12.10 7.98 -18.44
N LYS A 96 -12.54 6.74 -18.18
CA LYS A 96 -13.67 6.45 -17.29
C LYS A 96 -13.21 6.17 -15.86
N TYR A 97 -14.05 6.53 -14.90
CA TYR A 97 -13.86 6.13 -13.51
C TYR A 97 -13.96 4.62 -13.36
N ARG A 98 -13.06 4.07 -12.54
CA ARG A 98 -13.10 2.68 -12.08
C ARG A 98 -14.09 2.53 -10.94
N THR A 99 -14.56 1.31 -10.75
CA THR A 99 -15.49 0.95 -9.67
C THR A 99 -14.75 0.34 -8.48
N ALA A 100 -15.37 0.35 -7.30
CA ALA A 100 -14.80 -0.22 -6.07
C ALA A 100 -14.34 -1.69 -6.24
N GLY A 101 -15.10 -2.50 -6.98
CA GLY A 101 -14.79 -3.92 -7.21
C GLY A 101 -13.52 -4.19 -8.05
N GLU A 102 -12.97 -3.17 -8.71
CA GLU A 102 -11.71 -3.29 -9.45
C GLU A 102 -10.47 -3.25 -8.55
N TYR A 103 -10.62 -2.89 -7.27
CA TYR A 103 -9.49 -2.62 -6.38
C TYR A 103 -9.33 -3.63 -5.25
N VAL A 104 -8.07 -3.89 -4.91
CA VAL A 104 -7.64 -4.49 -3.65
C VAL A 104 -6.54 -3.60 -3.05
N LEU A 105 -6.66 -3.32 -1.76
CA LEU A 105 -5.68 -2.56 -1.00
C LEU A 105 -4.80 -3.52 -0.21
N VAL A 106 -3.49 -3.41 -0.37
CA VAL A 106 -2.51 -4.21 0.35
C VAL A 106 -1.65 -3.31 1.22
N MET A 107 -1.57 -3.63 2.50
CA MET A 107 -0.87 -2.85 3.52
C MET A 107 -0.16 -3.78 4.51
N GLY A 108 0.76 -3.25 5.32
CA GLY A 108 1.49 -4.05 6.31
C GLY A 108 2.59 -4.95 5.73
N SER A 109 2.97 -4.76 4.46
CA SER A 109 4.08 -5.47 3.82
C SER A 109 5.24 -4.53 3.51
N THR A 110 6.48 -5.00 3.70
CA THR A 110 7.70 -4.31 3.20
C THR A 110 7.90 -4.54 1.70
N TYR A 111 7.46 -5.69 1.18
CA TYR A 111 7.76 -6.12 -0.17
C TYR A 111 6.53 -6.10 -1.07
N LEU A 112 6.65 -5.52 -2.26
CA LEU A 112 5.55 -5.35 -3.19
C LEU A 112 5.02 -6.71 -3.69
N ARG A 113 5.94 -7.63 -4.03
CA ARG A 113 5.65 -8.91 -4.70
C ARG A 113 5.63 -10.12 -3.77
N SER A 114 5.69 -9.93 -2.45
CA SER A 114 5.51 -11.00 -1.48
C SER A 114 4.58 -10.61 -0.35
N SER A 115 3.91 -11.62 0.21
CA SER A 115 3.10 -11.49 1.41
C SER A 115 3.68 -12.34 2.52
N ASP A 116 3.48 -11.88 3.75
CA ASP A 116 3.85 -12.55 4.98
C ASP A 116 2.67 -12.50 5.98
N SER A 117 2.90 -12.92 7.22
CA SER A 117 1.87 -12.88 8.26
C SER A 117 1.43 -11.48 8.69
N ASN A 118 2.16 -10.42 8.29
CA ASN A 118 1.84 -9.03 8.61
C ASN A 118 1.03 -8.34 7.50
N THR A 119 1.01 -8.95 6.31
CA THR A 119 0.38 -8.41 5.12
C THR A 119 -1.13 -8.53 5.24
N GLN A 120 -1.83 -7.40 5.10
CA GLN A 120 -3.28 -7.30 5.15
C GLN A 120 -3.81 -6.85 3.80
N SER A 121 -4.81 -7.57 3.28
CA SER A 121 -5.45 -7.28 2.00
C SER A 121 -6.95 -7.03 2.21
N TYR A 122 -7.45 -5.93 1.68
CA TYR A 122 -8.86 -5.55 1.78
C TYR A 122 -9.42 -5.19 0.41
N TYR A 123 -10.63 -5.63 0.11
CA TYR A 123 -11.39 -5.11 -1.02
C TYR A 123 -12.12 -3.82 -0.61
N LEU A 124 -12.64 -3.09 -1.59
CA LEU A 124 -13.36 -1.86 -1.32
C LEU A 124 -14.85 -2.13 -1.12
N GLN A 125 -15.41 -1.57 -0.05
CA GLN A 125 -16.84 -1.41 0.13
C GLN A 125 -17.36 -0.23 -0.71
N GLU A 126 -16.61 0.88 -0.70
CA GLU A 126 -17.02 2.11 -1.37
C GLU A 126 -15.79 2.89 -1.83
N LEU A 127 -15.94 3.58 -2.96
CA LEU A 127 -14.94 4.46 -3.54
C LEU A 127 -15.60 5.83 -3.79
N ILE A 128 -15.09 6.86 -3.13
CA ILE A 128 -15.56 8.24 -3.29
C ILE A 128 -14.45 9.06 -3.93
N VAL A 129 -14.68 9.55 -5.14
CA VAL A 129 -13.81 10.52 -5.82
C VAL A 129 -14.36 11.92 -5.58
N HIS A 130 -13.49 12.91 -5.37
CA HIS A 130 -13.94 14.29 -5.24
C HIS A 130 -14.76 14.72 -6.47
N ALA A 131 -15.99 15.23 -6.25
CA ALA A 131 -16.94 15.50 -7.33
C ALA A 131 -16.44 16.52 -8.35
N GLU A 132 -15.61 17.47 -7.89
CA GLU A 132 -14.98 18.50 -8.73
C GLU A 132 -13.57 18.12 -9.22
N TYR A 133 -13.18 16.84 -9.16
CA TYR A 133 -11.91 16.40 -9.74
C TYR A 133 -11.82 16.71 -11.23
N ASN A 134 -10.76 17.39 -11.64
CA ASN A 134 -10.52 17.76 -13.01
C ASN A 134 -9.25 17.07 -13.55
N HIS A 135 -9.46 16.10 -14.45
CA HIS A 135 -8.38 15.28 -15.00
C HIS A 135 -7.31 16.07 -15.79
N SER A 136 -7.67 17.20 -16.40
CA SER A 136 -6.74 17.99 -17.22
C SER A 136 -5.80 18.85 -16.38
N SER A 137 -6.29 19.39 -15.27
CA SER A 137 -5.53 20.27 -14.38
C SER A 137 -5.01 19.57 -13.12
N LEU A 138 -5.46 18.34 -12.86
CA LEU A 138 -5.21 17.60 -11.62
C LEU A 138 -5.56 18.41 -10.35
N THR A 139 -6.59 19.26 -10.48
CA THR A 139 -7.20 19.94 -9.33
C THR A 139 -8.23 19.03 -8.68
N ASN A 140 -8.38 19.14 -7.36
CA ASN A 140 -9.21 18.23 -6.56
C ASN A 140 -8.82 16.76 -6.73
N ASP A 141 -7.51 16.50 -6.86
CA ASP A 141 -6.95 15.16 -7.04
C ASP A 141 -6.90 14.37 -5.72
N ILE A 142 -8.07 14.02 -5.21
CA ILE A 142 -8.26 13.26 -3.98
C ILE A 142 -9.43 12.28 -4.09
N ALA A 143 -9.21 11.08 -3.57
CA ALA A 143 -10.24 10.05 -3.43
C ALA A 143 -10.11 9.33 -2.09
N LEU A 144 -11.22 8.79 -1.63
CA LEU A 144 -11.36 8.02 -0.40
C LEU A 144 -11.81 6.60 -0.75
N MET A 145 -11.06 5.63 -0.22
CA MET A 145 -11.28 4.20 -0.42
C MET A 145 -11.68 3.58 0.92
N PHE A 146 -12.93 3.17 1.01
CA PHE A 146 -13.46 2.52 2.20
C PHE A 146 -13.33 1.01 2.08
N ILE A 147 -12.64 0.39 3.02
CA ILE A 147 -12.38 -1.04 2.99
C ILE A 147 -13.58 -1.86 3.50
N ASN A 148 -13.76 -3.05 2.93
CA ASN A 148 -14.80 -4.01 3.30
C ASN A 148 -14.46 -4.82 4.57
N GLY A 149 -13.82 -4.16 5.54
CA GLY A 149 -13.39 -4.74 6.81
C GLY A 149 -12.89 -3.65 7.73
N TYR A 150 -12.06 -4.00 8.70
CA TYR A 150 -11.41 -3.04 9.58
C TYR A 150 -9.95 -3.43 9.84
N ILE A 151 -9.10 -2.42 9.95
CA ILE A 151 -7.71 -2.54 10.38
C ILE A 151 -7.70 -2.73 11.90
N PRO A 152 -7.10 -3.81 12.43
CA PRO A 152 -7.03 -4.04 13.87
C PRO A 152 -6.31 -2.92 14.61
N TRP A 153 -6.89 -2.43 15.72
CA TRP A 153 -6.28 -1.39 16.57
C TRP A 153 -4.89 -1.76 17.10
N ASN A 154 -4.66 -3.06 17.30
CA ASN A 154 -3.40 -3.61 17.80
C ASN A 154 -2.44 -4.04 16.68
N SER A 155 -2.67 -3.61 15.43
CA SER A 155 -1.74 -3.91 14.35
C SER A 155 -0.39 -3.20 14.59
N ASN A 156 0.69 -3.98 14.51
CA ASN A 156 2.05 -3.44 14.62
C ASN A 156 2.59 -2.93 13.28
N THR A 157 2.00 -3.35 12.17
CA THR A 157 2.48 -3.07 10.80
C THR A 157 1.55 -2.19 9.99
N VAL A 158 0.34 -1.91 10.49
CA VAL A 158 -0.62 -1.01 9.86
C VAL A 158 -1.12 0.01 10.88
N LYS A 159 -0.87 1.29 10.65
CA LYS A 159 -1.28 2.39 11.54
C LYS A 159 -1.81 3.54 10.71
N ALA A 160 -2.86 4.19 11.21
CA ALA A 160 -3.36 5.41 10.58
C ALA A 160 -2.37 6.56 10.78
N LEU A 161 -2.18 7.38 9.74
CA LEU A 161 -1.48 8.63 9.82
C LEU A 161 -2.49 9.77 10.07
N PRO A 162 -2.39 10.51 11.19
CA PRO A 162 -3.29 11.62 11.48
C PRO A 162 -3.27 12.69 10.38
N LEU A 163 -4.42 13.28 10.09
CA LEU A 163 -4.52 14.36 9.11
C LEU A 163 -3.85 15.63 9.66
N ASN A 164 -3.06 16.30 8.82
CA ASN A 164 -2.62 17.64 9.09
C ASN A 164 -3.77 18.64 8.87
N THR A 165 -3.87 19.65 9.73
CA THR A 165 -4.92 20.68 9.70
C THR A 165 -4.38 22.09 9.47
N VAL A 166 -3.06 22.25 9.40
CA VAL A 166 -2.41 23.57 9.32
C VAL A 166 -1.43 23.64 8.16
N ALA A 167 -1.24 24.83 7.57
CA ALA A 167 -0.19 25.01 6.58
C ALA A 167 1.19 24.92 7.25
N LEU A 168 2.12 24.21 6.62
CA LEU A 168 3.50 24.10 7.11
C LEU A 168 4.42 25.17 6.48
N SER A 169 5.47 25.54 7.22
CA SER A 169 6.49 26.46 6.75
C SER A 169 7.37 25.83 5.67
N SER A 170 7.86 26.65 4.74
CA SER A 170 8.89 26.24 3.77
C SER A 170 10.11 25.70 4.49
N GLY A 171 10.72 24.66 3.94
CA GLY A 171 11.87 23.96 4.52
C GLY A 171 11.52 22.89 5.57
N THR A 172 10.25 22.75 5.96
CA THR A 172 9.83 21.65 6.84
C THR A 172 10.15 20.31 6.19
N SER A 173 10.88 19.45 6.90
CA SER A 173 11.27 18.13 6.41
C SER A 173 10.09 17.18 6.42
N CYS A 174 9.88 16.51 5.29
CA CYS A 174 8.82 15.55 5.06
C CYS A 174 9.38 14.28 4.45
N VAL A 175 8.62 13.20 4.53
CA VAL A 175 8.96 11.91 3.92
C VAL A 175 7.88 11.49 2.94
N VAL A 176 8.33 10.93 1.83
CA VAL A 176 7.48 10.25 0.84
C VAL A 176 7.86 8.78 0.85
N THR A 177 6.86 7.91 0.79
CA THR A 177 7.08 6.46 0.82
C THR A 177 6.23 5.74 -0.21
N GLY A 178 6.77 4.68 -0.78
CA GLY A 178 6.08 3.88 -1.78
C GLY A 178 6.96 2.85 -2.48
N TRP A 179 6.41 2.24 -3.51
CA TRP A 179 7.06 1.23 -4.36
C TRP A 179 7.15 1.69 -5.81
N GLY A 180 7.06 2.99 -6.07
CA GLY A 180 7.13 3.56 -7.40
C GLY A 180 8.44 3.22 -8.14
N LEU A 181 8.51 3.71 -9.37
CA LEU A 181 9.71 3.64 -10.19
C LEU A 181 10.85 4.37 -9.50
N LEU A 182 12.05 3.85 -9.72
CA LEU A 182 13.26 4.39 -9.11
C LEU A 182 13.98 5.42 -9.98
N THR A 183 13.59 5.46 -11.25
CA THR A 183 14.02 6.44 -12.23
C THR A 183 12.82 6.75 -13.12
N GLU A 184 12.74 7.99 -13.58
CA GLU A 184 11.74 8.38 -14.56
C GLU A 184 11.81 7.47 -15.80
N GLY A 185 10.65 6.96 -16.25
CA GLY A 185 10.58 6.03 -17.39
C GLY A 185 11.17 4.63 -17.14
N GLY A 186 11.49 4.30 -15.88
CA GLY A 186 11.88 2.95 -15.47
C GLY A 186 10.82 1.89 -15.82
N THR A 187 11.23 0.64 -15.94
CA THR A 187 10.35 -0.44 -16.41
C THR A 187 9.71 -1.25 -15.28
N ALA A 188 10.16 -1.07 -14.03
CA ALA A 188 9.65 -1.82 -12.89
C ALA A 188 9.69 -1.00 -11.59
N SER A 189 8.57 -1.07 -10.85
CA SER A 189 8.45 -0.67 -9.45
C SER A 189 9.47 -1.37 -8.56
N SER A 190 9.94 -0.69 -7.52
CA SER A 190 10.78 -1.36 -6.51
C SER A 190 10.02 -2.49 -5.84
N ASN A 191 10.70 -3.62 -5.64
CA ASN A 191 10.12 -4.67 -4.82
C ASN A 191 10.15 -4.33 -3.33
N THR A 192 11.05 -3.47 -2.87
CA THR A 192 11.18 -3.10 -1.45
C THR A 192 10.55 -1.72 -1.22
N LEU A 193 9.90 -1.50 -0.09
CA LEU A 193 9.35 -0.19 0.28
C LEU A 193 10.48 0.84 0.38
N GLN A 194 10.24 2.01 -0.19
CA GLN A 194 11.19 3.10 -0.26
C GLN A 194 10.76 4.29 0.58
N LEU A 195 11.74 5.06 1.03
CA LEU A 195 11.56 6.35 1.66
C LEU A 195 12.50 7.39 1.04
N ALA A 196 11.96 8.55 0.71
CA ALA A 196 12.72 9.74 0.36
C ALA A 196 12.35 10.90 1.28
N THR A 197 13.34 11.72 1.64
CA THR A 197 13.12 12.94 2.43
C THR A 197 13.09 14.14 1.50
N VAL A 198 12.08 14.98 1.63
CA VAL A 198 11.87 16.18 0.81
C VAL A 198 11.41 17.36 1.68
N PRO A 199 11.86 18.59 1.43
CA PRO A 199 11.38 19.76 2.16
C PRO A 199 10.09 20.31 1.55
N ILE A 200 9.22 20.92 2.36
CA ILE A 200 8.14 21.78 1.87
C ILE A 200 8.74 22.96 1.10
N VAL A 201 8.18 23.24 -0.08
CA VAL A 201 8.58 24.36 -0.93
C VAL A 201 7.54 25.47 -0.85
N SER A 202 8.00 26.71 -0.71
CA SER A 202 7.09 27.86 -0.74
C SER A 202 6.36 27.98 -2.07
N TYR A 203 5.12 28.50 -2.05
CA TYR A 203 4.35 28.71 -3.29
C TYR A 203 5.12 29.56 -4.31
N THR A 204 5.79 30.64 -3.86
CA THR A 204 6.60 31.49 -4.74
C THR A 204 7.71 30.72 -5.44
N GLN A 205 8.42 29.82 -4.74
CA GLN A 205 9.45 28.97 -5.36
C GLN A 205 8.85 27.90 -6.27
N CYS A 206 7.77 27.26 -5.84
CA CYS A 206 7.10 26.26 -6.66
C CYS A 206 6.58 26.86 -7.97
N GLN A 207 6.12 28.12 -7.92
CA GLN A 207 5.63 28.83 -9.09
C GLN A 207 6.70 29.25 -10.10
N ILE A 208 7.98 29.12 -9.75
CA ILE A 208 9.09 29.29 -10.71
C ILE A 208 9.03 28.17 -11.76
N GLY A 209 8.72 26.94 -11.34
CA GLY A 209 8.54 25.80 -12.24
C GLY A 209 7.10 25.70 -12.78
N TYR A 210 6.10 25.90 -11.92
CA TYR A 210 4.70 25.74 -12.29
C TYR A 210 3.99 27.10 -12.36
N THR A 211 3.60 27.57 -13.55
CA THR A 211 2.98 28.90 -13.76
C THR A 211 1.93 29.29 -12.72
N THR A 212 1.11 28.34 -12.25
CA THR A 212 0.16 28.56 -11.15
C THR A 212 0.00 27.30 -10.32
N VAL A 213 -0.03 27.45 -8.99
CA VAL A 213 -0.28 26.36 -8.02
C VAL A 213 -1.37 26.83 -7.04
N PRO A 214 -2.59 26.28 -7.07
CA PRO A 214 -3.66 26.64 -6.14
C PRO A 214 -3.35 26.22 -4.69
N ARG A 215 -4.05 26.82 -3.73
CA ARG A 215 -3.92 26.50 -2.29
C ARG A 215 -4.38 25.10 -1.92
N SER A 216 -5.17 24.48 -2.78
CA SER A 216 -5.56 23.07 -2.70
C SER A 216 -4.40 22.11 -3.00
N GLN A 217 -3.24 22.62 -3.38
CA GLN A 217 -2.01 21.87 -3.61
C GLN A 217 -0.87 22.41 -2.72
N VAL A 218 0.11 21.56 -2.47
CA VAL A 218 1.35 21.86 -1.75
C VAL A 218 2.52 21.28 -2.52
N CYS A 219 3.65 21.98 -2.52
CA CYS A 219 4.85 21.51 -3.19
C CYS A 219 5.88 21.01 -2.18
N ALA A 220 6.57 19.93 -2.51
CA ALA A 220 7.67 19.41 -1.73
C ALA A 220 8.74 18.82 -2.64
N GLY A 221 10.00 19.02 -2.29
CA GLY A 221 11.13 18.59 -3.11
C GLY A 221 12.27 19.59 -3.10
N TYR A 222 13.40 19.19 -3.63
CA TYR A 222 14.54 20.08 -3.79
C TYR A 222 14.44 20.79 -5.13
N MET A 223 14.55 22.13 -5.13
CA MET A 223 14.57 22.90 -6.38
C MET A 223 15.78 22.55 -7.27
N THR A 224 16.83 21.98 -6.68
CA THR A 224 17.99 21.43 -7.40
C THR A 224 17.72 20.07 -8.05
N GLY A 225 16.51 19.52 -7.92
CA GLY A 225 16.18 18.17 -8.36
C GLY A 225 16.89 17.08 -7.55
N GLY A 226 16.96 15.89 -8.13
CA GLY A 226 17.70 14.73 -7.60
C GLY A 226 16.96 13.86 -6.59
N ILE A 227 16.01 14.41 -5.82
CA ILE A 227 15.15 13.64 -4.92
C ILE A 227 13.67 13.94 -5.13
N ASP A 228 12.86 12.93 -5.44
CA ASP A 228 11.41 13.10 -5.69
C ASP A 228 10.61 11.79 -5.69
N ALA A 229 9.30 11.89 -5.50
CA ALA A 229 8.34 10.82 -5.79
C ALA A 229 8.32 10.51 -7.30
N CYS A 230 8.00 9.28 -7.69
CA CYS A 230 7.96 8.92 -9.10
C CYS A 230 6.76 8.03 -9.46
N GLN A 231 6.67 7.55 -10.70
CA GLN A 231 5.48 6.81 -11.16
C GLN A 231 5.21 5.58 -10.29
N GLY A 232 3.97 5.39 -9.84
CA GLY A 232 3.60 4.32 -8.91
C GLY A 232 3.58 4.75 -7.44
N ASP A 233 4.23 5.86 -7.08
CA ASP A 233 4.05 6.51 -5.77
C ASP A 233 2.82 7.42 -5.73
N SER A 234 2.24 7.76 -6.89
CA SER A 234 0.98 8.50 -7.03
C SER A 234 -0.08 8.02 -6.04
N GLY A 235 -0.76 8.96 -5.37
CA GLY A 235 -1.73 8.64 -4.31
C GLY A 235 -1.11 8.24 -2.96
N GLY A 236 0.21 8.07 -2.89
CA GLY A 236 0.94 7.81 -1.66
C GLY A 236 1.07 9.03 -0.74
N PRO A 237 1.57 8.83 0.48
CA PRO A 237 1.66 9.88 1.50
C PRO A 237 2.85 10.81 1.31
N LEU A 238 2.63 12.10 1.59
CA LEU A 238 3.65 13.05 2.06
C LEU A 238 3.41 13.27 3.55
N ALA A 239 4.30 12.73 4.38
CA ALA A 239 4.19 12.79 5.83
C ALA A 239 5.22 13.77 6.43
N CYS A 240 4.79 14.64 7.33
CA CYS A 240 5.68 15.55 8.05
C CYS A 240 5.21 15.63 9.50
N ASN A 241 6.14 15.63 10.47
CA ASN A 241 5.83 15.66 11.91
C ASN A 241 4.76 14.64 12.33
N ASP A 242 4.86 13.40 11.82
CA ASP A 242 3.90 12.31 12.06
C ASP A 242 2.45 12.61 11.64
N GLN A 243 2.26 13.52 10.68
CA GLN A 243 0.96 13.86 10.11
C GLN A 243 0.97 13.77 8.57
N LEU A 244 -0.19 13.44 8.00
CA LEU A 244 -0.42 13.42 6.56
C LEU A 244 -0.63 14.85 6.07
N VAL A 245 0.35 15.38 5.35
CA VAL A 245 0.37 16.76 4.85
C VAL A 245 -0.08 16.84 3.40
N GLY A 246 0.30 15.85 2.61
CA GLY A 246 -0.12 15.79 1.22
C GLY A 246 -0.30 14.37 0.68
N ILE A 247 -0.91 14.29 -0.49
CA ILE A 247 -1.08 13.07 -1.27
C ILE A 247 -0.37 13.27 -2.60
N VAL A 248 0.53 12.37 -2.99
CA VAL A 248 1.33 12.45 -4.23
C VAL A 248 0.38 12.60 -5.43
N SER A 249 0.53 13.66 -6.23
CA SER A 249 -0.37 13.96 -7.35
C SER A 249 0.37 13.97 -8.69
N TYR A 250 1.29 14.92 -8.90
CA TYR A 250 2.03 15.03 -10.17
C TYR A 250 3.37 15.75 -10.02
N GLY A 251 4.17 15.69 -11.09
CA GLY A 251 5.38 16.47 -11.29
C GLY A 251 5.72 16.56 -12.78
N TYR A 252 6.54 17.53 -13.17
CA TYR A 252 7.16 17.51 -14.50
C TYR A 252 8.36 16.56 -14.46
N GLY A 253 8.13 15.31 -14.85
CA GLY A 253 9.08 14.21 -14.67
C GLY A 253 9.31 13.88 -13.20
N CYS A 254 10.39 13.15 -12.89
CA CYS A 254 10.76 12.83 -11.51
C CYS A 254 12.10 13.48 -11.16
N ALA A 255 12.10 14.30 -10.10
CA ALA A 255 13.32 14.93 -9.58
C ALA A 255 14.04 15.87 -10.55
N ASN A 256 13.28 16.54 -11.41
CA ASN A 256 13.81 17.51 -12.35
C ASN A 256 14.17 18.84 -11.66
N ILE A 257 15.25 19.46 -12.12
CA ILE A 257 15.71 20.76 -11.63
C ILE A 257 14.61 21.81 -11.87
N GLY A 258 14.24 22.55 -10.84
CA GLY A 258 13.23 23.61 -10.88
C GLY A 258 11.78 23.14 -10.73
N PHE A 259 11.53 21.82 -10.74
CA PHE A 259 10.18 21.25 -10.70
C PHE A 259 10.03 20.31 -9.50
N PRO A 260 9.72 20.84 -8.30
CA PRO A 260 9.41 19.99 -7.16
C PRO A 260 8.12 19.19 -7.41
N GLY A 261 7.93 18.09 -6.67
CA GLY A 261 6.68 17.36 -6.69
C GLY A 261 5.51 18.20 -6.18
N VAL A 262 4.34 18.01 -6.79
CA VAL A 262 3.08 18.64 -6.38
C VAL A 262 2.16 17.58 -5.78
N TYR A 263 1.60 17.93 -4.63
CA TYR A 263 0.80 17.07 -3.79
C TYR A 263 -0.55 17.76 -3.53
N THR A 264 -1.62 16.98 -3.41
CA THR A 264 -2.89 17.48 -2.88
C THR A 264 -2.68 17.92 -1.43
N ASN A 265 -3.09 19.14 -1.06
CA ASN A 265 -2.92 19.69 0.29
C ASN A 265 -4.00 19.15 1.25
N VAL A 266 -3.64 18.26 2.16
CA VAL A 266 -4.59 17.58 3.06
C VAL A 266 -5.29 18.55 4.01
N SER A 267 -4.61 19.60 4.48
CA SER A 267 -5.23 20.60 5.36
C SER A 267 -6.38 21.35 4.68
N TYR A 268 -6.27 21.57 3.36
CA TYR A 268 -7.31 22.20 2.55
C TYR A 268 -8.56 21.30 2.43
N TYR A 269 -8.38 19.99 2.30
CA TYR A 269 -9.48 19.02 2.17
C TYR A 269 -9.93 18.41 3.50
N HIS A 270 -9.42 18.87 4.64
CA HIS A 270 -9.72 18.26 5.94
C HIS A 270 -11.23 18.13 6.20
N SER A 271 -11.99 19.22 6.00
CA SER A 271 -13.44 19.21 6.19
C SER A 271 -14.15 18.22 5.26
N TRP A 272 -13.73 18.17 3.99
CA TRP A 272 -14.27 17.21 3.02
C TRP A 272 -13.99 15.77 3.44
N ILE A 273 -12.76 15.47 3.89
CA ILE A 273 -12.39 14.12 4.36
C ILE A 273 -13.27 13.71 5.56
N VAL A 274 -13.46 14.60 6.52
CA VAL A 274 -14.28 14.35 7.71
C VAL A 274 -15.75 14.15 7.35
N GLU A 275 -16.29 14.99 6.45
CA GLU A 275 -17.66 14.89 5.97
C GLU A 275 -17.90 13.54 5.28
N GLN A 276 -17.05 13.17 4.32
CA GLN A 276 -17.17 11.89 3.62
C GLN A 276 -16.97 10.70 4.57
N ASN A 277 -16.10 10.80 5.56
CA ASN A 277 -15.94 9.71 6.55
C ASN A 277 -17.19 9.54 7.43
N SER A 278 -18.01 10.58 7.60
CA SER A 278 -19.25 10.53 8.39
C SER A 278 -20.45 9.91 7.64
N THR A 279 -20.39 9.81 6.31
CA THR A 279 -21.49 9.26 5.50
C THR A 279 -21.60 7.74 5.62
N LEU A 280 -20.52 7.06 6.00
CA LEU A 280 -20.55 5.63 6.24
C LEU A 280 -21.27 5.27 7.54
N ASN A 281 -22.30 4.45 7.38
CA ASN A 281 -23.02 3.87 8.51
C ASN A 281 -22.20 2.73 9.14
N TYR A 282 -21.35 3.05 10.12
CA TYR A 282 -20.60 2.05 10.92
C TYR A 282 -21.51 1.07 11.69
N THR A 283 -22.80 1.38 11.85
CA THR A 283 -23.79 0.52 12.52
C THR A 283 -24.13 -0.75 11.75
N LEU A 284 -23.83 -0.84 10.44
CA LEU A 284 -24.01 -2.07 9.65
C LEU A 284 -22.97 -3.17 10.01
N CYS A 285 -21.90 -2.81 10.73
CA CYS A 285 -20.90 -3.75 11.26
C CYS A 285 -20.79 -3.74 12.79
N ALA A 286 -21.49 -2.86 13.49
CA ALA A 286 -21.71 -3.00 14.93
C ALA A 286 -22.50 -4.29 15.14
N PRO A 287 -22.00 -5.22 15.98
CA PRO A 287 -22.18 -6.61 15.68
C PRO A 287 -23.63 -7.00 15.96
N VAL A 288 -24.21 -7.73 15.01
CA VAL A 288 -25.41 -8.57 15.19
C VAL A 288 -25.29 -9.44 16.47
N ILE A 289 -24.07 -9.63 16.98
CA ILE A 289 -23.71 -10.24 18.27
C ILE A 289 -24.50 -9.67 19.46
N PHE A 290 -24.73 -8.34 19.56
CA PHE A 290 -25.36 -7.78 20.77
C PHE A 290 -26.89 -7.98 20.80
N LYS A 291 -27.55 -8.03 19.65
CA LYS A 291 -29.00 -8.28 19.58
C LYS A 291 -29.34 -9.77 19.67
N VAL A 292 -28.48 -10.67 19.18
CA VAL A 292 -28.73 -12.12 19.28
C VAL A 292 -28.46 -12.65 20.70
N ALA A 293 -27.45 -12.12 21.41
CA ALA A 293 -27.09 -12.57 22.76
C ALA A 293 -28.15 -12.27 23.84
N LEU A 294 -29.03 -11.29 23.62
CA LEU A 294 -30.06 -10.86 24.57
C LEU A 294 -31.47 -11.38 24.22
N MET A 295 -31.63 -12.10 23.10
CA MET A 295 -32.94 -12.62 22.70
C MET A 295 -33.26 -13.91 23.46
N PRO A 296 -34.50 -14.06 24.01
CA PRO A 296 -34.91 -15.33 24.58
C PRO A 296 -34.86 -16.42 23.50
N VAL A 297 -34.43 -17.63 23.87
CA VAL A 297 -34.15 -18.76 22.96
C VAL A 297 -35.29 -19.05 21.97
N LYS A 298 -36.54 -18.77 22.37
CA LYS A 298 -37.73 -18.90 21.49
C LYS A 298 -37.75 -17.92 20.32
N VAL A 299 -37.24 -16.70 20.51
CA VAL A 299 -37.14 -15.65 19.49
C VAL A 299 -36.00 -15.94 18.52
N ILE A 300 -34.89 -16.49 19.00
CA ILE A 300 -33.76 -16.93 18.15
C ILE A 300 -34.22 -17.97 17.11
N ARG A 301 -35.07 -18.92 17.52
CA ARG A 301 -35.65 -19.91 16.59
C ARG A 301 -36.48 -19.26 15.48
N VAL A 302 -37.34 -18.30 15.83
CA VAL A 302 -38.20 -17.61 14.85
C VAL A 302 -37.39 -16.76 13.90
N VAL A 303 -36.39 -16.02 14.40
CA VAL A 303 -35.51 -15.17 13.58
C VAL A 303 -34.69 -16.02 12.61
N LEU A 304 -34.11 -17.13 13.06
CA LEU A 304 -33.34 -18.04 12.19
C LEU A 304 -34.20 -18.71 11.12
N LEU A 305 -35.42 -19.15 11.47
CA LEU A 305 -36.38 -19.70 10.50
C LEU A 305 -36.80 -18.65 9.48
N SER A 306 -37.09 -17.42 9.91
CA SER A 306 -37.46 -16.32 9.00
C SER A 306 -36.31 -15.91 8.07
N ALA A 307 -35.08 -15.94 8.56
CA ALA A 307 -33.89 -15.65 7.76
C ALA A 307 -33.63 -16.75 6.72
N LEU A 308 -33.87 -18.02 7.07
CA LEU A 308 -33.77 -19.15 6.14
C LEU A 308 -34.82 -19.07 5.03
N ILE A 309 -36.07 -18.72 5.41
CA ILE A 309 -37.19 -18.56 4.47
C ILE A 309 -36.93 -17.37 3.53
N ASN A 310 -36.47 -16.24 4.06
CA ASN A 310 -36.12 -15.07 3.25
C ASN A 310 -34.92 -15.34 2.33
N TYR A 311 -33.92 -16.11 2.78
CA TYR A 311 -32.79 -16.52 1.96
C TYR A 311 -33.24 -17.41 0.78
N GLN A 312 -34.14 -18.36 1.03
CA GLN A 312 -34.71 -19.22 -0.03
C GLN A 312 -35.60 -18.43 -1.00
N ALA A 313 -36.31 -17.40 -0.52
CA ALA A 313 -37.11 -16.53 -1.37
C ALA A 313 -36.28 -15.57 -2.25
N LEU A 314 -35.13 -15.10 -1.75
CA LEU A 314 -34.22 -14.22 -2.49
C LEU A 314 -33.35 -14.96 -3.51
N TYR A 315 -33.14 -16.27 -3.35
CA TYR A 315 -32.29 -17.09 -4.24
C TYR A 315 -33.00 -18.39 -4.69
N PRO A 316 -34.08 -18.28 -5.49
CA PRO A 316 -34.79 -19.45 -6.00
C PRO A 316 -33.91 -20.20 -7.02
N GLY A 317 -33.25 -21.27 -6.58
CA GLY A 317 -32.37 -22.09 -7.42
C GLY A 317 -31.17 -22.69 -6.70
N VAL A 318 -30.83 -22.21 -5.50
CA VAL A 318 -29.72 -22.76 -4.69
C VAL A 318 -30.28 -23.79 -3.70
N TRP A 319 -30.55 -25.01 -4.16
CA TRP A 319 -31.06 -26.11 -3.31
C TRP A 319 -29.96 -26.81 -2.49
N ALA A 320 -28.69 -26.50 -2.75
CA ALA A 320 -27.57 -27.09 -2.03
C ALA A 320 -27.07 -26.13 -0.94
N VAL A 321 -27.79 -26.08 0.18
CA VAL A 321 -27.13 -25.74 1.45
C VAL A 321 -26.08 -26.84 1.69
N PRO A 322 -24.76 -26.54 1.75
CA PRO A 322 -23.75 -27.59 1.90
C PRO A 322 -24.06 -28.41 3.14
N MET A 323 -23.95 -29.75 3.05
CA MET A 323 -24.08 -30.67 4.20
C MET A 323 -23.41 -30.16 5.50
N PRO A 324 -22.23 -29.51 5.50
CA PRO A 324 -21.66 -28.94 6.72
C PRO A 324 -22.51 -27.83 7.37
N VAL A 325 -23.23 -27.01 6.59
CA VAL A 325 -24.14 -25.98 7.13
C VAL A 325 -25.38 -26.64 7.76
N ILE A 326 -25.95 -27.65 7.10
CA ILE A 326 -27.09 -28.42 7.64
C ILE A 326 -26.69 -29.18 8.92
N LEU A 327 -25.51 -29.79 8.93
CA LEU A 327 -24.97 -30.49 10.11
C LEU A 327 -24.72 -29.52 11.27
N VAL A 328 -24.20 -28.31 11.03
CA VAL A 328 -24.05 -27.30 12.08
C VAL A 328 -25.41 -26.81 12.59
N PHE A 329 -26.41 -26.65 11.71
CA PHE A 329 -27.78 -26.36 12.15
C PHE A 329 -28.34 -27.50 13.02
N ILE A 330 -28.22 -28.77 12.63
CA ILE A 330 -28.67 -29.93 13.41
C ILE A 330 -27.93 -30.02 14.75
N GLN A 331 -26.62 -29.76 14.77
CA GLN A 331 -25.78 -29.81 15.95
C GLN A 331 -26.07 -28.65 16.91
N MET A 332 -26.39 -27.45 16.40
CA MET A 332 -26.93 -26.34 17.19
C MET A 332 -28.30 -26.70 17.78
N PHE A 333 -29.20 -27.31 17.01
CA PHE A 333 -30.51 -27.78 17.49
C PHE A 333 -30.38 -28.82 18.61
N HIS A 334 -29.46 -29.79 18.48
CA HIS A 334 -29.19 -30.78 19.53
C HIS A 334 -28.57 -30.17 20.79
N THR A 335 -27.68 -29.18 20.64
CA THR A 335 -27.00 -28.52 21.77
C THR A 335 -27.94 -27.56 22.54
N ILE A 336 -28.91 -26.95 21.85
CA ILE A 336 -29.99 -26.15 22.46
C ILE A 336 -30.90 -27.02 23.34
N SER A 337 -31.16 -28.27 22.97
CA SER A 337 -31.94 -29.21 23.80
C SER A 337 -31.18 -29.71 25.05
N ILE A 338 -29.86 -29.56 25.11
CA ILE A 338 -29.00 -30.15 26.18
C ILE A 338 -28.40 -29.07 27.12
N GLY A 339 -28.71 -27.78 26.92
CA GLY A 339 -28.41 -26.74 27.92
C GLY A 339 -26.95 -26.26 28.03
N TYR A 340 -26.06 -26.62 27.11
CA TYR A 340 -24.65 -26.21 27.15
C TYR A 340 -24.39 -24.89 26.38
N VAL A 341 -24.54 -23.75 27.07
CA VAL A 341 -24.30 -22.39 26.52
C VAL A 341 -22.84 -22.17 26.08
N ARG A 342 -21.87 -22.78 26.76
CA ARG A 342 -20.43 -22.56 26.50
C ARG A 342 -19.94 -23.17 25.17
N ARG A 343 -20.59 -24.24 24.68
CA ARG A 343 -20.26 -24.88 23.39
C ARG A 343 -20.85 -24.13 22.18
N MET A 344 -21.96 -23.41 22.38
CA MET A 344 -22.57 -22.55 21.35
C MET A 344 -21.66 -21.39 20.95
N HIS A 345 -20.94 -20.77 21.89
CA HIS A 345 -19.99 -19.71 21.58
C HIS A 345 -18.92 -20.15 20.57
N HIS A 346 -18.34 -21.34 20.77
CA HIS A 346 -17.32 -21.88 19.85
C HIS A 346 -17.89 -22.21 18.46
N LEU A 347 -19.11 -22.75 18.39
CA LEU A 347 -19.76 -23.09 17.12
C LEU A 347 -20.22 -21.84 16.35
N ILE A 348 -20.69 -20.80 17.05
CA ILE A 348 -21.03 -19.50 16.46
C ILE A 348 -19.78 -18.83 15.90
N ILE A 349 -18.64 -18.88 16.60
CA ILE A 349 -17.36 -18.36 16.11
C ILE A 349 -16.92 -19.11 14.84
N GLN A 350 -17.07 -20.44 14.78
CA GLN A 350 -16.80 -21.22 13.56
C GLN A 350 -17.77 -20.92 12.42
N PHE A 351 -19.05 -20.64 12.72
CA PHE A 351 -20.06 -20.29 11.72
C PHE A 351 -19.83 -18.90 11.12
N ILE A 352 -19.42 -17.93 11.94
CA ILE A 352 -18.99 -16.60 11.48
C ILE A 352 -17.81 -16.74 10.52
N TRP A 353 -16.82 -17.56 10.86
CA TRP A 353 -15.65 -17.82 10.01
C TRP A 353 -16.03 -18.44 8.64
N ILE A 354 -17.00 -19.37 8.61
CA ILE A 354 -17.48 -20.00 7.36
C ILE A 354 -18.30 -19.03 6.50
N CYS A 355 -19.10 -18.14 7.10
CA CYS A 355 -19.83 -17.10 6.37
C CYS A 355 -18.89 -16.02 5.79
N GLU A 356 -17.83 -15.66 6.51
CA GLU A 356 -16.80 -14.68 6.07
C GLU A 356 -16.02 -15.18 4.85
N ILE A 357 -15.74 -16.49 4.77
CA ILE A 357 -15.07 -17.12 3.63
C ILE A 357 -15.96 -17.12 2.37
N ARG A 358 -17.28 -17.30 2.50
CA ARG A 358 -18.17 -17.48 1.34
C ARG A 358 -18.72 -16.17 0.75
N MET A 359 -18.69 -15.07 1.50
CA MET A 359 -18.95 -13.72 0.97
C MET A 359 -17.78 -13.16 0.16
N SER A 360 -16.60 -13.79 0.22
CA SER A 360 -15.41 -13.40 -0.55
C SER A 360 -15.34 -14.03 -1.95
N SER A 361 -16.34 -14.82 -2.36
CA SER A 361 -16.35 -15.58 -3.61
C SER A 361 -17.59 -15.39 -4.49
N VAL A 362 -18.29 -14.26 -4.39
CA VAL A 362 -19.35 -13.86 -5.34
C VAL A 362 -19.03 -12.49 -5.92
#